data_AF-A0A497DAQ7-F1
#
_entry.id   AF-A0A497DAQ7-F1
#
_cell.length_a   1.000
_cell.length_b   1.000
_cell.length_c   1.000
_cell.angle_alpha   90.00
_cell.angle_beta   90.00
_cell.angle_gamma   90.00
#
_symmetry.space_group_name_H-M   'P 1'
#
loop_
_entity.id
_entity.type
_entity.pdbx_description
1 polymer ?
#
loop_
_entity_poly.entity_id
_entity_poly.type
_entity_poly.pdbx_seq_one_letter_code
_entity_poly.pdbx_strand_id
1 'polypeptide(L)'
;IFIPPAYAGYDKMEKIDFLFNSLNRPIRVCGMVKNEGEPGGGPFWVKNENDELSLQIVESSQIDFSIPEQKEIVSRATHFNPVDLVCGVRNFKGEPFDLREFVDPKTGFISKKSKDGRDLKAQELPGLWNGAMADWITVFVEAPIITFNPVKTVNDLLREQHQ
;
A
#
# COMPACT_ATOMS: atom_id res chain seq x y z
N ILE A 1 7.85 6.57 -9.75
CA ILE A 1 8.39 7.80 -9.13
C ILE A 1 7.79 8.97 -9.87
N PHE A 2 7.15 9.88 -9.14
CA PHE A 2 6.60 11.10 -9.71
C PHE A 2 7.72 12.12 -9.92
N ILE A 3 7.79 12.73 -11.09
CA ILE A 3 8.74 13.82 -11.38
C ILE A 3 7.91 15.09 -11.53
N PRO A 4 8.01 16.06 -10.63
CA PRO A 4 7.20 17.27 -10.68
C PRO A 4 7.60 18.14 -11.88
N PRO A 5 6.69 18.95 -12.45
CA PRO A 5 7.02 19.86 -13.56
C PRO A 5 8.19 20.81 -13.24
N ALA A 6 8.31 21.24 -11.97
CA ALA A 6 9.39 22.09 -11.49
C ALA A 6 10.79 21.48 -11.69
N TYR A 7 10.89 20.14 -11.75
CA TYR A 7 12.16 19.43 -11.96
C TYR A 7 12.89 19.88 -13.23
N ALA A 8 12.17 20.32 -14.27
CA ALA A 8 12.79 20.83 -15.50
C ALA A 8 13.72 22.03 -15.23
N GLY A 9 13.32 22.92 -14.32
CA GLY A 9 14.03 24.14 -13.96
C GLY A 9 15.14 23.95 -12.92
N TYR A 10 15.24 22.77 -12.30
CA TYR A 10 16.29 22.48 -11.33
C TYR A 10 17.68 22.52 -11.98
N ASP A 11 18.66 23.03 -11.24
CA ASP A 11 20.05 22.91 -11.61
C ASP A 11 20.53 21.45 -11.50
N LYS A 12 21.79 21.21 -11.90
CA LYS A 12 22.31 19.84 -11.94
C LYS A 12 22.34 19.18 -10.56
N MET A 13 22.71 19.93 -9.51
CA MET A 13 22.83 19.39 -8.17
C MET A 13 21.45 19.12 -7.59
N GLU A 14 20.51 20.06 -7.74
CA GLU A 14 19.11 19.90 -7.34
C GLU A 14 18.46 18.68 -8.00
N LYS A 15 18.75 18.43 -9.29
CA LYS A 15 18.28 17.22 -10.00
C LYS A 15 18.85 15.94 -9.41
N ILE A 16 20.15 15.93 -9.10
CA ILE A 16 20.82 14.77 -8.49
C ILE A 16 20.21 14.51 -7.11
N ASP A 17 20.08 15.53 -6.28
CA ASP A 17 19.55 15.41 -4.92
C ASP A 17 18.09 14.94 -4.94
N PHE A 18 17.26 15.51 -5.82
CA PHE A 18 15.87 15.08 -5.99
C PHE A 18 15.79 13.60 -6.37
N LEU A 19 16.55 13.18 -7.40
CA LEU A 19 16.52 11.79 -7.86
C LEU A 19 17.05 10.84 -6.80
N PHE A 20 18.14 11.22 -6.11
CA PHE A 20 18.74 10.41 -5.06
C PHE A 20 17.75 10.19 -3.92
N ASN A 21 17.13 11.25 -3.40
CA ASN A 21 16.14 11.13 -2.33
C ASN A 21 14.88 10.37 -2.79
N SER A 22 14.48 10.51 -4.05
CA SER A 22 13.34 9.77 -4.61
C SER A 22 13.61 8.27 -4.80
N LEU A 23 14.86 7.87 -5.01
CA LEU A 23 15.27 6.50 -5.32
C LEU A 23 15.87 5.76 -4.12
N ASN A 24 16.52 6.45 -3.20
CA ASN A 24 17.19 5.87 -2.04
C ASN A 24 16.19 5.70 -0.87
N ARG A 25 15.17 4.88 -1.11
CA ARG A 25 14.09 4.56 -0.17
C ARG A 25 13.91 3.04 -0.08
N PRO A 26 13.29 2.52 0.99
CA PRO A 26 12.90 1.13 1.03
C PRO A 26 11.94 0.80 -0.12
N ILE A 27 12.00 -0.44 -0.60
CA ILE A 27 11.23 -0.93 -1.74
C ILE A 27 10.36 -2.10 -1.32
N ARG A 28 9.14 -2.17 -1.86
CA ARG A 28 8.27 -3.33 -1.78
C ARG A 28 7.87 -3.77 -3.18
N VAL A 29 8.03 -5.05 -3.46
CA VAL A 29 7.49 -5.73 -4.63
C VAL A 29 6.27 -6.49 -4.17
N CYS A 30 5.10 -6.13 -4.69
CA CYS A 30 3.83 -6.68 -4.26
C CYS A 30 3.25 -7.57 -5.35
N GLY A 31 3.07 -8.86 -5.02
CA GLY A 31 2.31 -9.77 -5.85
C GLY A 31 0.86 -9.32 -5.91
N MET A 32 0.26 -9.29 -7.10
CA MET A 32 -1.14 -8.93 -7.31
C MET A 32 -1.82 -10.07 -8.03
N VAL A 33 -2.97 -10.53 -7.53
CA VAL A 33 -3.73 -11.63 -8.14
C VAL A 33 -5.06 -11.09 -8.64
N LYS A 34 -5.64 -11.74 -9.66
CA LYS A 34 -6.95 -11.34 -10.19
C LYS A 34 -8.02 -11.42 -9.09
N ASN A 35 -8.88 -10.42 -9.03
CA ASN A 35 -9.94 -10.38 -8.04
C ASN A 35 -11.15 -11.21 -8.51
N GLU A 36 -11.46 -12.28 -7.78
CA GLU A 36 -12.63 -13.14 -8.02
C GLU A 36 -13.80 -12.82 -7.06
N GLY A 37 -13.82 -11.61 -6.48
CA GLY A 37 -14.82 -11.15 -5.52
C GLY A 37 -14.33 -11.13 -4.08
N GLU A 38 -13.04 -11.32 -3.85
CA GLU A 38 -12.44 -11.29 -2.53
C GLU A 38 -12.30 -9.84 -2.01
N PRO A 39 -12.71 -9.56 -0.76
CA PRO A 39 -12.42 -8.26 -0.14
C PRO A 39 -10.93 -8.17 0.16
N GLY A 40 -10.34 -7.02 -0.14
CA GLY A 40 -8.92 -6.72 0.09
C GLY A 40 -8.49 -5.39 -0.50
N GLY A 41 -7.24 -5.01 -0.24
CA GLY A 41 -6.62 -3.82 -0.83
C GLY A 41 -6.20 -4.06 -2.28
N GLY A 42 -6.44 -3.08 -3.15
CA GLY A 42 -6.12 -3.14 -4.58
C GLY A 42 -4.95 -2.23 -4.98
N PRO A 43 -4.37 -2.43 -6.18
CA PRO A 43 -3.36 -1.53 -6.74
C PRO A 43 -4.00 -0.24 -7.23
N PHE A 44 -3.65 0.89 -6.64
CA PHE A 44 -4.13 2.19 -7.09
C PHE A 44 -3.04 3.26 -7.12
N TRP A 45 -3.27 4.29 -7.93
CA TRP A 45 -2.54 5.54 -7.81
C TRP A 45 -3.15 6.39 -6.71
N VAL A 46 -2.33 6.82 -5.77
CA VAL A 46 -2.71 7.76 -4.71
C VAL A 46 -1.99 9.06 -4.95
N LYS A 47 -2.75 10.15 -4.86
CA LYS A 47 -2.25 11.52 -4.89
C LYS A 47 -2.15 12.03 -3.46
N ASN A 48 -0.96 12.41 -3.01
CA ASN A 48 -0.77 12.97 -1.67
C ASN A 48 -1.12 14.47 -1.63
N GLU A 49 -1.00 15.08 -0.44
CA GLU A 49 -1.27 16.52 -0.24
C GLU A 49 -0.35 17.45 -1.03
N ASN A 50 0.83 16.96 -1.46
CA ASN A 50 1.80 17.68 -2.27
C ASN A 50 1.59 17.45 -3.79
N ASP A 51 0.45 16.91 -4.18
CA ASP A 51 0.09 16.52 -5.54
C ASP A 51 0.96 15.40 -6.16
N GLU A 52 1.76 14.69 -5.36
CA GLU A 52 2.62 13.62 -5.83
C GLU A 52 1.84 12.32 -6.01
N LEU A 53 2.08 11.65 -7.14
CA LEU A 53 1.47 10.37 -7.47
C LEU A 53 2.37 9.19 -7.08
N SER A 54 1.82 8.26 -6.31
CA SER A 54 2.51 7.01 -5.95
C SER A 54 1.58 5.80 -6.10
N LEU A 55 2.18 4.63 -6.34
CA LEU A 55 1.47 3.35 -6.36
C LEU A 55 1.29 2.85 -4.93
N GLN A 56 0.06 2.52 -4.55
CA GLN A 56 -0.32 2.14 -3.19
C GLN A 56 -1.31 0.98 -3.20
N ILE A 57 -1.37 0.22 -2.09
CA ILE A 57 -2.30 -0.89 -1.89
C ILE A 57 -3.49 -0.35 -1.10
N VAL A 58 -4.50 0.19 -1.78
CA VAL A 58 -5.60 0.92 -1.13
C VAL A 58 -6.75 -0.01 -0.78
N GLU A 59 -7.15 0.02 0.49
CA GLU A 59 -8.33 -0.69 0.97
C GLU A 59 -9.61 0.11 0.79
N SER A 60 -10.74 -0.56 0.66
CA SER A 60 -12.06 0.10 0.54
C SER A 60 -12.36 1.08 1.68
N SER A 61 -11.81 0.85 2.88
CA SER A 61 -11.96 1.75 4.04
C SER A 61 -11.29 3.12 3.83
N GLN A 62 -10.35 3.22 2.90
CA GLN A 62 -9.60 4.43 2.58
C GLN A 62 -10.16 5.17 1.35
N ILE A 63 -11.24 4.66 0.76
CA ILE A 63 -11.83 5.20 -0.48
C ILE A 63 -13.14 5.91 -0.14
N ASP A 64 -13.30 7.13 -0.65
CA ASP A 64 -14.53 7.87 -0.51
C ASP A 64 -15.51 7.50 -1.64
N PHE A 65 -16.40 6.56 -1.35
CA PHE A 65 -17.42 6.10 -2.30
C PHE A 65 -18.52 7.13 -2.60
N SER A 66 -18.53 8.28 -1.90
CA SER A 66 -19.40 9.40 -2.27
C SER A 66 -18.88 10.14 -3.52
N ILE A 67 -17.59 9.99 -3.86
CA ILE A 67 -16.96 10.58 -5.04
C ILE A 67 -17.15 9.63 -6.24
N PRO A 68 -17.90 10.05 -7.29
CA PRO A 68 -18.19 9.19 -8.44
C PRO A 68 -16.95 8.69 -9.17
N GLU A 69 -15.91 9.52 -9.34
CA GLU A 69 -14.69 9.11 -10.04
C GLU A 69 -13.94 8.00 -9.28
N GLN A 70 -13.84 8.10 -7.95
CA GLN A 70 -13.19 7.06 -7.14
C GLN A 70 -13.97 5.74 -7.22
N LYS A 71 -15.30 5.81 -7.15
CA LYS A 71 -16.17 4.65 -7.31
C LYS A 71 -15.99 3.96 -8.66
N GLU A 72 -15.85 4.73 -9.74
CA GLU A 72 -15.58 4.21 -11.08
C GLU A 72 -14.19 3.56 -11.21
N ILE A 73 -13.17 4.15 -10.59
CA ILE A 73 -11.82 3.56 -10.56
C ILE A 73 -11.85 2.19 -9.86
N VAL A 74 -12.52 2.10 -8.71
CA VAL A 74 -12.64 0.83 -7.96
C VAL A 74 -13.43 -0.22 -8.73
N SER A 75 -14.53 0.17 -9.40
CA SER A 75 -15.33 -0.80 -10.16
C SER A 75 -14.60 -1.40 -11.37
N ARG A 76 -13.53 -0.74 -11.85
CA ARG A 76 -12.65 -1.21 -12.92
C ARG A 76 -11.41 -1.94 -12.41
N ALA A 77 -11.19 -2.01 -11.09
CA ALA A 77 -10.04 -2.69 -10.52
C ALA A 77 -10.14 -4.21 -10.76
N THR A 78 -9.11 -4.79 -11.36
CA THR A 78 -9.10 -6.21 -11.75
C THR A 78 -8.30 -7.10 -10.81
N HIS A 79 -7.51 -6.49 -9.91
CA HIS A 79 -6.56 -7.19 -9.06
C HIS A 79 -6.68 -6.75 -7.60
N PHE A 80 -6.24 -7.60 -6.68
CA PHE A 80 -6.04 -7.27 -5.27
C PHE A 80 -4.70 -7.83 -4.78
N ASN A 81 -4.23 -7.32 -3.66
CA ASN A 81 -3.01 -7.80 -3.02
C ASN A 81 -3.32 -8.94 -2.03
N PRO A 82 -2.75 -10.14 -2.21
CA PRO A 82 -2.88 -11.28 -1.30
C PRO A 82 -1.96 -11.20 -0.07
N VAL A 83 -1.34 -10.04 0.19
CA VAL A 83 -0.32 -9.85 1.23
C VAL A 83 1.01 -10.56 0.92
N ASP A 84 1.26 -10.85 -0.36
CA ASP A 84 2.56 -11.36 -0.82
C ASP A 84 3.49 -10.19 -1.17
N LEU A 85 4.49 -9.98 -0.32
CA LEU A 85 5.40 -8.83 -0.37
C LEU A 85 6.86 -9.28 -0.22
N VAL A 86 7.70 -8.84 -1.14
CA VAL A 86 9.15 -8.91 -1.00
C VAL A 86 9.67 -7.50 -0.72
N CYS A 87 10.31 -7.31 0.43
CA CYS A 87 10.76 -6.01 0.91
C CYS A 87 12.28 -5.86 0.85
N GLY A 88 12.75 -4.81 0.19
CA GLY A 88 14.14 -4.34 0.25
C GLY A 88 14.25 -3.22 1.27
N VAL A 89 14.93 -3.49 2.39
CA VAL A 89 15.01 -2.58 3.55
C VAL A 89 16.41 -2.01 3.78
N ARG A 90 17.30 -2.13 2.78
CA ARG A 90 18.67 -1.66 2.83
C ARG A 90 18.94 -0.72 1.67
N ASN A 91 19.78 0.29 1.92
CA ASN A 91 20.20 1.24 0.91
C ASN A 91 21.21 0.63 -0.07
N PHE A 92 21.65 1.41 -1.06
CA PHE A 92 22.63 0.99 -2.07
C PHE A 92 24.02 0.62 -1.51
N LYS A 93 24.32 0.97 -0.25
CA LYS A 93 25.55 0.57 0.47
C LYS A 93 25.35 -0.69 1.32
N GLY A 94 24.14 -1.25 1.35
CA GLY A 94 23.78 -2.39 2.20
C GLY A 94 23.44 -2.02 3.65
N GLU A 95 23.35 -0.73 3.98
CA GLU A 95 22.99 -0.26 5.33
C GLU A 95 21.46 -0.29 5.48
N PRO A 96 20.92 -0.71 6.64
CA PRO A 96 19.48 -0.74 6.86
C PRO A 96 18.91 0.69 6.91
N PHE A 97 17.74 0.87 6.31
CA PHE A 97 16.95 2.10 6.48
C PHE A 97 16.29 2.15 7.86
N ASP A 98 16.12 3.35 8.42
CA ASP A 98 15.16 3.55 9.50
C ASP A 98 13.75 3.65 8.89
N LEU A 99 13.00 2.55 8.94
CA LEU A 99 11.68 2.45 8.29
C LEU A 99 10.67 3.47 8.83
N ARG A 100 10.89 4.01 10.04
CA ARG A 100 10.02 5.01 10.66
C ARG A 100 10.04 6.34 9.92
N GLU A 101 11.12 6.62 9.19
CA GLU A 101 11.25 7.83 8.36
C GLU A 101 10.34 7.78 7.12
N PHE A 102 9.81 6.60 6.77
CA PHE A 102 8.99 6.37 5.56
C PHE A 102 7.51 6.08 5.87
N VAL A 103 7.08 6.35 7.11
CA VAL A 103 5.71 6.20 7.60
C VAL A 103 4.93 7.49 7.39
N ASP A 104 3.66 7.40 6.98
CA ASP A 104 2.74 8.54 7.05
C ASP A 104 1.99 8.53 8.40
N PRO A 105 2.34 9.43 9.35
CA PRO A 105 1.71 9.50 10.66
C PRO A 105 0.23 9.89 10.62
N LYS A 106 -0.24 10.52 9.52
CA LYS A 106 -1.63 10.98 9.37
C LYS A 106 -2.62 9.85 9.10
N THR A 107 -2.12 8.66 8.73
CA THR A 107 -2.94 7.49 8.41
C THR A 107 -3.41 6.69 9.62
N GLY A 108 -3.01 7.08 10.84
CA GLY A 108 -3.56 6.50 12.06
C GLY A 108 -5.05 6.83 12.19
N PHE A 109 -5.86 5.86 12.63
CA PHE A 109 -7.31 6.03 12.76
C PHE A 109 -7.83 5.50 14.09
N ILE A 110 -9.02 5.98 14.48
CA ILE A 110 -9.70 5.48 15.69
C ILE A 110 -10.67 4.38 15.28
N SER A 111 -10.41 3.16 15.72
CA SER A 111 -11.34 2.05 15.56
C SER A 111 -12.26 1.91 16.78
N LYS A 112 -13.49 1.45 16.54
CA LYS A 112 -14.42 1.05 17.60
C LYS A 112 -14.28 -0.45 17.82
N LYS A 113 -13.97 -0.85 19.04
CA LYS A 113 -13.87 -2.27 19.44
C LYS A 113 -14.81 -2.52 20.60
N SER A 114 -15.25 -3.77 20.76
CA SER A 114 -15.94 -4.21 21.96
C SER A 114 -15.04 -5.16 22.73
N LYS A 115 -14.94 -4.98 24.04
CA LYS A 115 -14.28 -5.93 24.94
C LYS A 115 -15.13 -6.09 26.20
N ASP A 116 -15.43 -7.34 26.55
CA ASP A 116 -16.23 -7.69 27.72
C ASP A 116 -17.57 -6.94 27.78
N GLY A 117 -18.23 -6.78 26.63
CA GLY A 117 -19.52 -6.08 26.50
C GLY A 117 -19.44 -4.55 26.60
N ARG A 118 -18.24 -3.95 26.64
CA ARG A 118 -18.04 -2.50 26.65
C ARG A 118 -17.50 -2.02 25.32
N ASP A 119 -18.06 -0.92 24.84
CA ASP A 119 -17.53 -0.21 23.69
C ASP A 119 -16.26 0.55 24.07
N LEU A 120 -15.24 0.40 23.24
CA LEU A 120 -13.94 1.00 23.38
C LEU A 120 -13.59 1.74 22.08
N LYS A 121 -12.85 2.84 22.23
CA LYS A 121 -12.15 3.47 21.13
C LYS A 121 -10.68 3.09 21.24
N ALA A 122 -10.11 2.53 20.18
CA ALA A 122 -8.70 2.22 20.08
C ALA A 122 -8.06 3.13 19.04
N GLN A 123 -6.92 3.74 19.36
CA GLN A 123 -6.10 4.42 18.37
C GLN A 123 -5.24 3.36 17.68
N GLU A 124 -5.47 3.17 16.38
CA GLU A 124 -4.62 2.35 15.55
C GLU A 124 -3.54 3.24 14.95
N LEU A 125 -2.28 2.88 15.21
CA LEU A 125 -1.14 3.51 14.58
C LEU A 125 -1.19 3.25 13.06
N PRO A 126 -0.47 4.05 12.25
CA PRO A 126 -0.22 3.75 10.84
C PRO A 126 0.22 2.28 10.67
N GLY A 127 -0.71 1.41 10.30
CA GLY A 127 -0.51 -0.04 10.39
C GLY A 127 -0.80 -0.78 9.10
N LEU A 128 -1.70 -0.25 8.27
CA LEU A 128 -1.95 -0.76 6.92
C LEU A 128 -0.82 -0.36 5.97
N TRP A 129 -0.71 -1.06 4.84
CA TRP A 129 0.35 -0.93 3.84
C TRP A 129 0.67 0.53 3.49
N ASN A 130 -0.36 1.35 3.32
CA ASN A 130 -0.20 2.74 2.88
C ASN A 130 0.16 3.70 4.01
N GLY A 131 0.04 3.29 5.27
CA GLY A 131 0.45 4.08 6.41
C GLY A 131 1.88 3.78 6.83
N ALA A 132 2.16 2.52 7.13
CA ALA A 132 3.47 2.08 7.58
C ALA A 132 4.54 2.08 6.46
N MET A 133 4.11 2.05 5.19
CA MET A 133 4.99 2.04 4.02
C MET A 133 4.60 3.11 3.00
N ALA A 134 4.10 4.25 3.47
CA ALA A 134 3.56 5.33 2.63
C ALA A 134 4.59 5.83 1.61
N ASP A 135 5.83 6.04 2.07
CA ASP A 135 6.91 6.62 1.26
C ASP A 135 7.85 5.56 0.67
N TRP A 136 7.38 4.31 0.54
CA TRP A 136 8.17 3.24 -0.07
C TRP A 136 8.06 3.26 -1.59
N ILE A 137 9.12 2.84 -2.27
CA ILE A 137 9.03 2.50 -3.69
C ILE A 137 8.17 1.25 -3.82
N THR A 138 7.10 1.35 -4.59
CA THR A 138 6.14 0.26 -4.79
C THR A 138 6.20 -0.24 -6.22
N VAL A 139 6.35 -1.55 -6.38
CA VAL A 139 6.29 -2.25 -7.67
C VAL A 139 5.22 -3.31 -7.58
N PHE A 140 4.29 -3.32 -8.53
CA PHE A 140 3.26 -4.34 -8.64
C PHE A 140 3.62 -5.36 -9.70
N VAL A 141 3.44 -6.64 -9.38
CA VAL A 141 3.70 -7.76 -10.28
C VAL A 141 2.48 -8.66 -10.26
N GLU A 142 1.92 -8.98 -11.43
CA GLU A 142 0.84 -9.97 -11.51
C GLU A 142 1.39 -11.34 -11.13
N ALA A 143 0.73 -12.02 -10.20
CA ALA A 143 1.04 -13.36 -9.74
C ALA A 143 -0.13 -14.31 -10.06
N PRO A 144 0.14 -15.61 -10.28
CA PRO A 144 -0.92 -16.59 -10.47
C PRO A 144 -1.83 -16.70 -9.23
N ILE A 145 -3.15 -16.75 -9.41
CA ILE A 145 -4.11 -16.82 -8.29
C ILE A 145 -3.85 -18.01 -7.35
N ILE A 146 -3.29 -19.11 -7.86
CA ILE A 146 -2.94 -20.29 -7.07
C ILE A 146 -1.91 -20.03 -5.96
N THR A 147 -1.13 -18.94 -6.04
CA THR A 147 -0.22 -18.54 -4.96
C THR A 147 -0.97 -17.97 -3.75
N PHE A 148 -2.28 -17.72 -3.86
CA PHE A 148 -3.11 -17.18 -2.81
C PHE A 148 -4.23 -18.15 -2.41
N ASN A 149 -4.14 -18.68 -1.19
CA ASN A 149 -5.14 -19.56 -0.60
C ASN A 149 -5.51 -19.03 0.80
N PRO A 150 -6.42 -18.05 0.90
CA PRO A 150 -6.77 -17.44 2.18
C PRO A 150 -7.71 -18.31 2.98
N VAL A 151 -7.56 -18.26 4.31
CA VAL A 151 -8.50 -18.84 5.26
C VAL A 151 -9.16 -17.70 6.04
N LYS A 152 -10.41 -17.37 5.68
CA LYS A 152 -11.20 -16.30 6.33
C LYS A 152 -12.24 -16.87 7.29
N THR A 153 -12.72 -18.07 7.01
CA THR A 153 -13.67 -18.84 7.81
C THR A 153 -13.14 -20.25 8.06
N VAL A 154 -13.66 -20.94 9.07
CA VAL A 154 -13.25 -22.33 9.38
C VAL A 154 -13.48 -23.26 8.18
N ASN A 155 -14.53 -23.02 7.39
CA ASN A 155 -14.86 -23.83 6.22
C ASN A 155 -13.84 -23.68 5.08
N ASP A 156 -13.05 -22.60 5.05
CA ASP A 156 -12.03 -22.45 4.01
C ASP A 156 -10.93 -23.51 4.12
N LEU A 157 -10.70 -24.08 5.31
CA LEU A 157 -9.76 -25.19 5.53
C LEU A 157 -10.16 -26.49 4.83
N LEU A 158 -11.43 -26.62 4.41
CA LEU A 158 -11.92 -27.80 3.68
C LEU A 158 -11.62 -27.75 2.17
N ARG A 159 -11.12 -26.63 1.66
CA ARG A 159 -10.73 -26.50 0.25
C ARG A 159 -9.53 -27.40 -0.03
N GLU A 160 -9.44 -27.96 -1.24
CA GLU A 160 -8.37 -28.89 -1.64
C GLU A 160 -6.97 -28.31 -1.45
N GLN A 161 -6.81 -27.00 -1.58
CA GLN A 161 -5.53 -26.30 -1.42
C GLN A 161 -5.00 -26.32 0.04
N HIS A 162 -5.82 -26.75 1.01
CA HIS A 162 -5.49 -26.79 2.44
C HIS A 162 -5.55 -28.21 3.06
N GLN A 163 -5.80 -29.25 2.24
CA GLN A 163 -5.79 -30.66 2.67
C GLN A 163 -4.44 -31.31 2.35
#